data_AF-A0A8T6HIA0-F1
#
_entry.id   AF-A0A8T6HIA0-F1
#
_cell.length_a   1.000
_cell.length_b   1.000
_cell.length_c   1.000
_cell.angle_alpha   90.00
_cell.angle_beta   90.00
_cell.angle_gamma   90.00
#
_symmetry.space_group_name_H-M   'P 1'
#
loop_
_entity.id
_entity.type
_entity.pdbx_description
1 polymer ?
#
loop_
_entity_poly.entity_id
_entity_poly.type
_entity_poly.pdbx_seq_one_letter_code
_entity_poly.pdbx_strand_id
1 'polypeptide(L)'
;MRGRGWRGGTLKAEIRAWTLQHTKWEAMQILGEAGVPCSATHSTYDLFHNPHFDEREFIQDIDHPEWGSIRLLGWAPKMSKSNVPMTAAPLLAEHTREVLCDDLGIEGEEFARLESEGIVSSR
;
A
#
# COMPACT_ATOMS: atom_id res chain seq x y z
N MET A 1 12.59 -43.60 -17.46
CA MET A 1 12.12 -42.90 -16.24
C MET A 1 11.02 -41.90 -16.62
N ARG A 2 9.75 -42.15 -16.28
CA ARG A 2 8.67 -41.16 -16.47
C ARG A 2 8.47 -40.42 -15.15
N GLY A 3 8.99 -39.20 -15.06
CA GLY A 3 8.95 -38.38 -13.84
C GLY A 3 7.59 -37.73 -13.58
N ARG A 4 7.49 -37.04 -12.44
CA ARG A 4 6.26 -36.35 -11.97
C ARG A 4 5.67 -35.36 -12.99
N GLY A 5 6.48 -34.79 -13.88
CA GLY A 5 6.01 -33.91 -14.96
C GLY A 5 5.05 -34.58 -15.95
N TRP A 6 5.16 -35.90 -16.15
CA TRP A 6 4.33 -36.65 -17.10
C TRP A 6 2.89 -36.88 -16.60
N ARG A 7 2.64 -36.85 -15.29
CA ARG A 7 1.32 -37.05 -14.64
C ARG A 7 0.73 -35.76 -14.06
N GLY A 8 1.19 -34.60 -14.52
CA GLY A 8 0.79 -33.30 -13.97
C GLY A 8 -0.73 -33.05 -14.00
N GLY A 9 -1.43 -33.56 -15.00
CA GLY A 9 -2.90 -33.42 -15.11
C GLY A 9 -3.66 -34.14 -14.00
N THR A 10 -3.32 -35.41 -13.72
CA THR A 10 -3.98 -36.21 -12.68
C THR A 10 -3.69 -35.64 -11.28
N LEU A 11 -2.45 -35.26 -11.00
CA LEU A 11 -2.11 -34.65 -9.70
C LEU A 11 -2.85 -33.33 -9.46
N LYS A 12 -2.96 -32.47 -10.48
CA LYS A 12 -3.73 -31.22 -10.37
C LYS A 12 -5.22 -31.49 -10.11
N ALA A 13 -5.78 -32.55 -10.69
CA ALA A 13 -7.18 -32.92 -10.46
C ALA A 13 -7.42 -33.34 -9.00
N GLU A 14 -6.54 -34.15 -8.42
CA GLU A 14 -6.62 -34.55 -7.01
C GLU A 14 -6.46 -33.35 -6.06
N ILE A 15 -5.46 -32.50 -6.32
CA ILE A 15 -5.24 -31.26 -5.54
C ILE A 15 -6.50 -30.39 -5.62
N ARG A 16 -7.07 -30.18 -6.82
CA ARG A 16 -8.30 -29.41 -7.00
C ARG A 16 -9.45 -29.99 -6.20
N ALA A 17 -9.68 -31.31 -6.31
CA ALA A 17 -10.77 -32.00 -5.61
C ALA A 17 -10.65 -31.87 -4.08
N TRP A 18 -9.43 -31.89 -3.55
CA TRP A 18 -9.18 -31.65 -2.13
C TRP A 18 -9.37 -30.16 -1.77
N THR A 19 -8.80 -29.22 -2.52
CA THR A 19 -8.91 -27.78 -2.21
C THR A 19 -10.35 -27.25 -2.23
N LEU A 20 -11.25 -27.87 -2.99
CA LEU A 20 -12.67 -27.51 -3.01
C LEU A 20 -13.43 -27.87 -1.72
N GLN A 21 -12.83 -28.71 -0.86
CA GLN A 21 -13.42 -29.11 0.43
C GLN A 21 -13.03 -28.18 1.58
N HIS A 22 -12.15 -27.20 1.32
CA HIS A 22 -11.59 -26.29 2.33
C HIS A 22 -11.74 -24.85 1.87
N THR A 23 -11.81 -23.92 2.81
CA THR A 23 -11.55 -22.51 2.50
C THR A 23 -10.06 -22.31 2.16
N LYS A 24 -9.75 -21.19 1.49
CA LYS A 24 -8.36 -20.85 1.14
C LYS A 24 -7.43 -20.76 2.36
N TRP A 25 -7.96 -20.37 3.52
CA TRP A 25 -7.21 -20.21 4.77
C TRP A 25 -6.94 -21.57 5.44
N GLU A 26 -7.95 -22.42 5.53
CA GLU A 26 -7.81 -23.79 6.05
C GLU A 26 -6.83 -24.60 5.21
N ALA A 27 -6.96 -24.53 3.88
CA ALA A 27 -6.05 -25.19 2.96
C ALA A 27 -4.60 -24.72 3.16
N MET A 28 -4.38 -23.40 3.29
CA MET A 28 -3.06 -22.82 3.55
C MET A 28 -2.48 -23.34 4.86
N GLN A 29 -3.27 -23.39 5.93
CA GLN A 29 -2.81 -23.86 7.23
C GLN A 29 -2.44 -25.34 7.20
N ILE A 30 -3.33 -26.21 6.72
CA ILE A 30 -3.09 -27.67 6.68
C ILE A 30 -1.84 -27.99 5.84
N LEU A 31 -1.71 -27.38 4.67
CA LEU A 31 -0.57 -27.60 3.79
C LEU A 31 0.73 -27.02 4.38
N GLY A 32 0.66 -25.85 5.02
CA GLY A 32 1.79 -25.22 5.70
C GLY A 32 2.32 -26.06 6.87
N GLU A 33 1.43 -26.62 7.70
CA GLU A 33 1.78 -27.54 8.79
C GLU A 33 2.45 -28.83 8.26
N ALA A 34 2.07 -29.28 7.06
CA ALA A 34 2.71 -30.39 6.36
C ALA A 34 4.04 -30.01 5.67
N GLY A 35 4.50 -28.76 5.78
CA GLY A 35 5.74 -28.27 5.18
C GLY A 35 5.63 -27.97 3.67
N VAL A 36 4.43 -27.90 3.12
CA VAL A 36 4.21 -27.53 1.72
C VAL A 36 4.23 -26.01 1.59
N PRO A 37 5.11 -25.43 0.76
CA PRO A 37 5.13 -23.99 0.55
C PRO A 37 3.88 -23.56 -0.24
N CYS A 38 2.93 -22.95 0.46
CA CYS A 38 1.72 -22.42 -0.13
C CYS A 38 1.23 -21.18 0.63
N SER A 39 0.40 -20.38 -0.03
CA SER A 39 -0.32 -19.26 0.57
C SER A 39 -1.74 -19.23 0.01
N ALA A 40 -2.68 -18.75 0.81
CA ALA A 40 -3.96 -18.28 0.30
C ALA A 40 -3.73 -17.10 -0.66
N THR A 41 -4.55 -17.01 -1.71
CA THR A 41 -4.58 -15.82 -2.55
C THR A 41 -5.34 -14.72 -1.83
N HIS A 42 -4.65 -13.61 -1.54
CA HIS A 42 -5.24 -12.43 -0.91
C HIS A 42 -5.96 -11.58 -1.96
N SER A 43 -7.19 -11.18 -1.65
CA SER A 43 -7.88 -10.07 -2.33
C SER A 43 -7.40 -8.73 -1.78
N THR A 44 -7.71 -7.63 -2.46
CA THR A 44 -7.43 -6.27 -1.95
C THR A 44 -8.06 -6.05 -0.56
N TYR A 45 -9.28 -6.55 -0.34
CA TYR A 45 -9.93 -6.48 0.96
C TYR A 45 -9.12 -7.23 2.03
N ASP A 46 -8.67 -8.46 1.72
CA ASP A 46 -7.85 -9.25 2.66
C ASP A 46 -6.52 -8.56 2.96
N LEU A 47 -5.91 -7.86 1.98
CA LEU A 47 -4.68 -7.12 2.18
C LEU A 47 -4.89 -5.99 3.20
N PHE A 48 -5.90 -5.15 2.99
CA PHE A 48 -6.18 -4.06 3.93
C PHE A 48 -6.57 -4.58 5.32
N HIS A 49 -7.19 -5.75 5.46
CA HIS A 49 -7.63 -6.25 6.77
C HIS A 49 -6.69 -7.29 7.39
N ASN A 50 -5.45 -7.41 6.91
CA ASN A 50 -4.49 -8.37 7.45
C ASN A 50 -3.73 -7.78 8.65
N PRO A 51 -3.87 -8.36 9.86
CA PRO A 51 -3.20 -7.87 11.06
C PRO A 51 -1.67 -7.77 10.92
N HIS A 52 -1.06 -8.66 10.15
CA HIS A 52 0.39 -8.67 9.95
C HIS A 52 0.89 -7.42 9.18
N PHE A 53 0.06 -6.82 8.33
CA PHE A 53 0.45 -5.57 7.67
C PHE A 53 0.30 -4.36 8.58
N ASP A 54 -0.64 -4.39 9.52
CA ASP A 54 -0.85 -3.34 10.52
C ASP A 54 0.25 -3.37 11.59
N GLU A 55 0.57 -4.55 12.12
CA GLU A 55 1.66 -4.75 13.10
C GLU A 55 3.02 -4.32 12.56
N ARG A 56 3.20 -4.39 11.24
CA ARG A 56 4.42 -3.97 10.55
C ARG A 56 4.33 -2.54 10.05
N GLU A 57 3.27 -1.81 10.32
CA GLU A 57 3.04 -0.44 9.83
C GLU A 57 3.25 -0.36 8.31
N PHE A 58 2.87 -1.41 7.57
CA PHE A 58 2.93 -1.41 6.11
C PHE A 58 1.65 -0.83 5.52
N ILE A 59 0.51 -1.08 6.16
CA ILE A 59 -0.74 -0.37 5.87
C ILE A 59 -0.98 0.56 7.04
N GLN A 60 -1.16 1.84 6.76
CA GLN A 60 -1.33 2.87 7.78
C GLN A 60 -2.54 3.73 7.46
N ASP A 61 -3.25 4.12 8.50
CA ASP A 61 -4.26 5.18 8.45
C ASP A 61 -3.55 6.54 8.41
N ILE A 62 -3.89 7.37 7.43
CA ILE A 62 -3.45 8.76 7.31
C ILE A 62 -4.68 9.66 7.34
N ASP A 63 -4.61 10.72 8.13
CA ASP A 63 -5.59 11.79 8.09
C ASP A 63 -5.34 12.72 6.89
N HIS A 64 -6.20 12.65 5.88
CA HIS A 64 -6.18 13.54 4.73
C HIS A 64 -7.12 14.74 4.95
N PRO A 65 -6.70 15.98 4.68
CA PRO A 65 -7.50 17.18 4.96
C PRO A 65 -8.91 17.17 4.35
N GLU A 66 -9.08 16.59 3.16
CA GLU A 66 -10.39 16.52 2.47
C GLU A 66 -11.13 15.19 2.63
N TRP A 67 -10.41 14.08 2.85
CA TRP A 67 -11.00 12.73 2.77
C TRP A 67 -11.12 12.06 4.13
N GLY A 68 -10.63 12.70 5.20
CA GLY A 68 -10.55 12.12 6.53
C GLY A 68 -9.52 11.00 6.60
N SER A 69 -9.74 10.03 7.49
CA SER A 69 -8.86 8.88 7.66
C SER A 69 -8.92 7.96 6.44
N ILE A 70 -7.81 7.81 5.74
CA ILE A 70 -7.63 6.93 4.58
C ILE A 70 -6.54 5.89 4.84
N ARG A 71 -6.73 4.66 4.38
CA ARG A 71 -5.72 3.60 4.49
C ARG A 71 -4.87 3.53 3.25
N LEU A 72 -3.56 3.64 3.44
CA LEU A 72 -2.58 3.67 2.37
C LEU A 72 -1.48 2.65 2.60
N LEU A 73 -0.90 2.17 1.49
CA LEU A 73 0.26 1.30 1.50
C LEU A 73 1.51 2.14 1.68
N GLY A 74 2.33 1.77 2.67
CA GLY A 74 3.55 2.46 3.01
C GLY A 74 4.81 1.88 2.38
N TRP A 75 5.93 2.29 2.96
CA TRP A 75 7.25 1.90 2.50
C TRP A 75 7.53 0.43 2.82
N ALA A 76 7.68 -0.40 1.77
CA ALA A 76 7.84 -1.85 1.93
C ALA A 76 9.14 -2.27 2.66
N PRO A 77 10.31 -1.66 2.38
CA PRO A 77 11.53 -1.98 3.12
C PRO A 77 11.46 -1.50 4.58
N LYS A 78 11.81 -2.38 5.52
CA LYS A 78 12.03 -1.99 6.92
C LYS A 78 13.52 -1.86 7.20
N MET A 79 13.93 -0.67 7.64
CA MET A 79 15.33 -0.35 7.93
C MET A 79 15.48 -0.04 9.42
N SER A 80 16.38 -0.75 10.10
CA SER A 80 16.55 -0.62 11.56
C SER A 80 17.04 0.75 12.03
N LYS A 81 17.63 1.55 11.13
CA LYS A 81 18.18 2.88 11.43
C LYS A 81 17.50 4.02 10.68
N SER A 82 16.49 3.73 9.86
CA SER A 82 15.83 4.73 9.03
C SER A 82 14.35 4.46 8.98
N ASN A 83 13.55 5.48 9.30
CA ASN A 83 12.11 5.44 9.16
C ASN A 83 11.67 6.56 8.23
N VAL A 84 10.74 6.26 7.32
CA VAL A 84 10.12 7.25 6.43
C VAL A 84 8.66 7.37 6.88
N PRO A 85 8.31 8.44 7.61
CA PRO A 85 6.94 8.62 8.06
C PRO A 85 6.03 8.85 6.85
N MET A 86 4.82 8.31 6.92
CA MET A 86 3.82 8.49 5.90
C MET A 86 2.95 9.69 6.26
N THR A 87 2.82 10.63 5.34
CA THR A 87 1.99 11.84 5.51
C THR A 87 0.98 11.94 4.39
N ALA A 88 -0.09 12.71 4.61
CA ALA A 88 -1.05 13.01 3.57
C ALA A 88 -0.36 13.69 2.38
N ALA A 89 -0.90 13.44 1.18
CA ALA A 89 -0.51 14.23 0.02
C ALA A 89 -0.94 15.69 0.24
N PRO A 90 -0.12 16.65 -0.18
CA PRO A 90 -0.50 18.06 -0.07
C PRO A 90 -1.69 18.37 -0.97
N LEU A 91 -2.50 19.32 -0.54
CA LEU A 91 -3.54 19.91 -1.36
C LEU A 91 -2.92 20.72 -2.50
N LEU A 92 -3.76 21.03 -3.49
CA LEU A 92 -3.38 21.95 -4.54
C LEU A 92 -2.91 23.27 -3.91
N ALA A 93 -1.72 23.72 -4.28
CA ALA A 93 -1.14 24.99 -3.85
C ALA A 93 -0.87 25.16 -2.33
N GLU A 94 -0.93 24.09 -1.53
CA GLU A 94 -0.75 24.15 -0.07
C GLU A 94 0.56 24.81 0.34
N HIS A 95 1.66 24.50 -0.35
CA HIS A 95 3.00 25.01 -0.06
C HIS A 95 3.44 26.18 -0.97
N THR A 96 2.54 26.75 -1.79
CA THR A 96 2.94 27.82 -2.73
C THR A 96 3.55 29.01 -2.01
N ARG A 97 2.96 29.43 -0.88
CA ARG A 97 3.47 30.57 -0.11
C ARG A 97 4.81 30.26 0.53
N GLU A 98 4.94 29.10 1.17
CA GLU A 98 6.19 28.65 1.80
C GLU A 98 7.34 28.68 0.80
N VAL A 99 7.16 28.06 -0.37
CA VAL A 99 8.23 28.02 -1.38
C VAL A 99 8.52 29.39 -1.99
N LEU A 100 7.50 30.20 -2.32
CA LEU A 100 7.75 31.48 -2.98
C LEU A 100 8.29 32.55 -2.02
N CYS A 101 7.78 32.60 -0.80
CA CYS A 101 8.21 33.59 0.19
C CYS A 101 9.46 33.12 0.91
N ASP A 102 9.44 31.94 1.54
CA ASP A 102 10.50 31.52 2.45
C ASP A 102 11.75 31.04 1.70
N ASP A 103 11.57 30.27 0.61
CA ASP A 103 12.72 29.74 -0.15
C ASP A 103 13.24 30.73 -1.21
N LEU A 104 12.35 31.51 -1.84
CA LEU A 104 12.68 32.37 -2.97
C LEU A 104 12.67 33.88 -2.66
N GLY A 105 12.16 34.30 -1.50
CA GLY A 105 12.10 35.71 -1.10
C GLY A 105 11.11 36.56 -1.91
N ILE A 106 10.16 35.94 -2.61
CA ILE A 106 9.13 36.62 -3.39
C ILE A 106 7.95 36.91 -2.46
N GLU A 107 7.96 38.12 -1.88
CA GLU A 107 7.00 38.55 -0.87
C GLU A 107 6.31 39.88 -1.24
N GLY A 108 5.32 40.26 -0.44
CA GLY A 108 4.67 41.57 -0.52
C GLY A 108 3.94 41.80 -1.84
N GLU A 109 4.26 42.91 -2.51
CA GLU A 109 3.57 43.35 -3.73
C GLU A 109 3.76 42.38 -4.90
N GLU A 110 4.93 41.74 -5.03
CA GLU A 110 5.20 40.85 -6.15
C GLU A 110 4.40 39.55 -6.04
N PHE A 111 4.30 38.97 -4.84
CA PHE A 111 3.43 37.81 -4.62
C PHE A 111 1.95 38.15 -4.90
N ALA A 112 1.48 39.30 -4.39
CA ALA A 112 0.11 39.75 -4.63
C ALA A 112 -0.18 39.98 -6.12
N ARG A 113 0.81 40.49 -6.87
CA ARG A 113 0.72 40.63 -8.33
C ARG A 113 0.56 39.27 -9.00
N LEU A 114 1.44 38.32 -8.70
CA LEU A 114 1.41 36.96 -9.27
C LEU A 114 0.09 36.23 -8.98
N GLU A 115 -0.45 36.39 -7.76
CA GLU A 115 -1.74 35.82 -7.38
C GLU A 115 -2.90 36.51 -8.14
N SER A 116 -2.88 37.83 -8.26
CA SER A 116 -3.92 38.59 -8.97
C SER A 116 -3.96 38.32 -10.48
N GLU A 117 -2.80 38.04 -11.08
CA GLU A 117 -2.67 37.67 -12.50
C GLU A 117 -3.03 36.19 -12.75
N GLY A 118 -3.27 35.41 -11.70
CA GLY A 118 -3.61 33.99 -11.78
C GLY A 118 -2.42 33.09 -12.15
N ILE A 119 -1.19 33.60 -11.99
CA ILE A 119 0.03 32.83 -12.26
C ILE A 119 0.26 31.79 -11.16
N VAL A 120 -0.09 32.13 -9.92
CA VAL A 120 0.04 31.24 -8.75
C VAL A 120 -1.28 31.22 -7.98
N SER A 121 -1.62 30.07 -7.41
CA SER A 121 -2.70 29.95 -6.41
C SER A 121 -2.06 29.80 -5.03
N SER A 122 -2.69 30.37 -3.99
CA SER A 122 -2.37 30.10 -2.59
C SER A 122 -3.60 29.65 -1.78
N ARG A 123 -4.66 29.26 -2.50
CA ARG A 123 -5.88 28.64 -1.98
C ARG A 123 -5.99 27.20 -2.46
#